data_AF-A0A644SMP7-F1
#
_entry.id   AF-A0A644SMP7-F1
#
_cell.length_a   1.000
_cell.length_b   1.000
_cell.length_c   1.000
_cell.angle_alpha   90.00
_cell.angle_beta   90.00
_cell.angle_gamma   90.00
#
_symmetry.space_group_name_H-M   'P 1'
#
loop_
_entity.id
_entity.type
_entity.pdbx_description
1 polymer ?
#
loop_
_entity_poly.entity_id
_entity_poly.type
_entity_poly.pdbx_seq_one_letter_code
_entity_poly.pdbx_strand_id
1 'polypeptide(L)'
;MNDINALFVEYFVNDPLDSEGYLNDCMDLLHGFAQEKGIEFDGYFQERWEDAADTIVNFDEDYFENRDRKNLYVFLSALYDDEVFDYLQSAYAIAKLETPTQEWVKLQVDGLIAKGVRF
;
A
#
# COMPACT_ATOMS: atom_id res chain seq x y z
N MET A 1 -9.27 -15.54 -3.60
CA MET A 1 -8.74 -14.19 -3.86
C MET A 1 -9.20 -13.78 -5.24
N ASN A 2 -9.87 -12.63 -5.35
CA ASN A 2 -10.00 -11.98 -6.65
C ASN A 2 -8.59 -11.62 -7.12
N ASP A 3 -8.33 -11.78 -8.42
CA ASP A 3 -7.08 -11.35 -9.03
C ASP A 3 -6.96 -9.83 -8.85
N ILE A 4 -5.98 -9.37 -8.07
CA ILE A 4 -5.81 -7.95 -7.73
C ILE A 4 -5.65 -7.08 -8.99
N ASN A 5 -5.08 -7.64 -10.06
CA ASN A 5 -4.98 -6.95 -11.35
C ASN A 5 -6.35 -6.74 -12.00
N ALA A 6 -7.30 -7.67 -11.82
CA ALA A 6 -8.65 -7.48 -12.31
C ALA A 6 -9.36 -6.32 -11.60
N LEU A 7 -9.12 -6.17 -10.29
CA LEU A 7 -9.64 -5.04 -9.50
C LEU A 7 -9.00 -3.72 -9.94
N PHE A 8 -7.69 -3.68 -10.21
CA PHE A 8 -7.04 -2.49 -10.77
C PHE A 8 -7.68 -2.08 -12.10
N VAL A 9 -7.91 -3.02 -13.01
CA VAL A 9 -8.57 -2.70 -14.29
C VAL A 9 -9.99 -2.17 -14.05
N GLU A 10 -10.75 -2.77 -13.13
CA GLU A 10 -12.10 -2.32 -12.79
C GLU A 10 -12.10 -0.88 -12.26
N TYR A 11 -11.23 -0.56 -11.30
CA TYR A 11 -11.11 0.78 -10.73
C TYR A 11 -10.75 1.82 -11.79
N PHE A 12 -9.80 1.50 -12.67
CA PHE A 12 -9.40 2.42 -13.74
C PHE A 12 -10.52 2.63 -14.78
N VAL A 13 -11.29 1.59 -15.10
CA VAL A 13 -12.40 1.70 -16.07
C VAL A 13 -13.57 2.52 -15.50
N ASN A 14 -13.78 2.48 -14.19
CA ASN A 14 -14.84 3.23 -13.53
C ASN A 14 -14.62 4.75 -13.59
N ASP A 15 -13.38 5.22 -13.42
CA ASP A 15 -13.02 6.63 -13.62
C ASP A 15 -11.61 6.79 -14.22
N PRO A 16 -11.45 6.68 -15.55
CA PRO A 16 -10.14 6.71 -16.19
C PRO A 16 -9.50 8.11 -16.22
N LEU A 17 -10.22 9.15 -15.80
CA LEU A 17 -9.72 10.53 -15.76
C LEU A 17 -9.18 10.90 -14.37
N ASP A 18 -9.53 10.17 -13.33
CA ASP A 18 -9.03 10.35 -11.97
C ASP A 18 -7.93 9.36 -11.62
N SER A 19 -6.72 9.60 -12.16
CA SER A 19 -5.55 8.77 -11.85
C SER A 19 -5.13 8.85 -10.39
N GLU A 20 -5.44 9.93 -9.67
CA GLU A 20 -5.10 10.07 -8.26
C GLU A 20 -6.03 9.22 -7.38
N GLY A 21 -7.34 9.30 -7.60
CA GLY A 21 -8.32 8.45 -6.93
C GLY A 21 -8.06 6.98 -7.19
N TYR A 22 -7.85 6.61 -8.46
CA TYR A 22 -7.48 5.26 -8.85
C TYR A 22 -6.23 4.74 -8.12
N LEU A 23 -5.16 5.54 -8.06
CA LEU A 23 -3.94 5.12 -7.35
C LEU A 23 -4.20 4.97 -5.85
N ASN A 24 -5.04 5.81 -5.24
CA ASN A 24 -5.38 5.65 -3.84
C ASN A 24 -6.06 4.32 -3.56
N ASP A 25 -7.05 3.95 -4.38
CA ASP A 25 -7.77 2.68 -4.26
C ASP A 25 -6.82 1.49 -4.47
N CYS A 26 -5.88 1.61 -5.42
CA CYS A 26 -4.84 0.59 -5.63
C CYS A 26 -3.91 0.45 -4.41
N MET A 27 -3.53 1.58 -3.79
CA MET A 27 -2.69 1.57 -2.60
C MET A 27 -3.43 0.95 -1.40
N ASP A 28 -4.75 1.09 -1.30
CA ASP A 28 -5.57 0.39 -0.29
C ASP A 28 -5.58 -1.12 -0.51
N LEU A 29 -5.73 -1.58 -1.75
CA LEU A 29 -5.65 -3.01 -2.08
C LEU A 29 -4.26 -3.59 -1.81
N LEU A 30 -3.20 -2.89 -2.22
CA LEU A 30 -1.82 -3.31 -1.98
C LEU A 30 -1.48 -3.38 -0.50
N HIS A 31 -2.01 -2.43 0.28
CA HIS A 31 -1.88 -2.44 1.72
C HIS A 31 -2.49 -3.71 2.33
N GLY A 32 -3.76 -4.00 2.02
CA GLY A 32 -4.44 -5.20 2.50
C GLY A 32 -3.72 -6.48 2.06
N PHE A 33 -3.25 -6.55 0.81
CA PHE A 33 -2.48 -7.67 0.30
C PHE A 33 -1.16 -7.90 1.07
N ALA A 34 -0.39 -6.85 1.34
CA ALA A 34 0.85 -6.94 2.10
C ALA A 34 0.60 -7.32 3.57
N GLN A 35 -0.50 -6.85 4.17
CA GLN A 35 -0.92 -7.26 5.51
C GLN A 35 -1.32 -8.75 5.56
N GLU A 36 -2.09 -9.24 4.58
CA GLU A 36 -2.47 -10.65 4.48
C GLU A 36 -1.25 -11.57 4.31
N LYS A 37 -0.16 -11.08 3.69
CA LYS A 37 1.13 -11.77 3.61
C LYS A 37 1.95 -11.72 4.91
N GLY A 38 1.50 -10.98 5.91
CA GLY A 38 2.19 -10.84 7.20
C GLY A 38 3.48 -10.03 7.11
N ILE A 39 3.56 -9.05 6.20
CA ILE A 39 4.72 -8.15 6.12
C ILE A 39 4.63 -7.17 7.29
N GLU A 40 5.68 -7.12 8.11
CA GLU A 40 5.73 -6.27 9.31
C GLU A 40 6.95 -5.37 9.33
N PHE A 41 6.79 -4.16 9.87
CA PHE A 41 7.89 -3.22 10.11
C PHE A 41 7.81 -2.74 11.56
N ASP A 42 8.96 -2.66 12.24
CA ASP A 42 9.11 -2.14 13.62
C ASP A 42 8.13 -2.72 14.66
N GLY A 43 7.83 -4.02 14.60
CA GLY A 43 6.98 -4.70 15.60
C GLY A 43 5.50 -4.34 15.51
N TYR A 44 5.08 -3.69 14.41
CA TYR A 44 3.72 -3.20 14.18
C TYR A 44 2.60 -4.22 14.47
N PHE A 45 2.76 -5.50 14.14
CA PHE A 45 1.77 -6.53 14.47
C PHE A 45 2.07 -7.25 15.79
N GLN A 46 3.36 -7.50 16.13
CA GLN A 46 3.73 -8.16 17.39
C GLN A 46 3.30 -7.36 18.64
N GLU A 47 3.47 -6.03 18.65
CA GLU A 47 3.01 -5.20 19.78
C GLU A 47 1.47 -5.05 19.81
N ARG A 48 0.78 -5.21 18.67
CA ARG A 48 -0.69 -5.07 18.57
C ARG A 48 -1.47 -6.33 18.89
N TRP A 49 -0.94 -7.52 18.61
CA TRP A 49 -1.62 -8.79 18.90
C TRP A 49 -1.73 -9.08 20.41
N GLU A 50 -0.78 -8.60 21.22
CA GLU A 50 -0.86 -8.74 22.68
C GLU A 50 -1.92 -7.82 23.32
N ASP A 51 -2.25 -6.68 22.70
CA ASP A 51 -3.16 -5.67 23.27
C ASP A 51 -4.61 -5.70 22.72
N ALA A 52 -4.87 -6.27 21.54
CA ALA A 52 -6.13 -6.01 20.79
C ALA A 52 -7.09 -7.21 20.59
N ALA A 53 -7.11 -8.21 21.48
CA ALA A 53 -7.93 -9.42 21.30
C ALA A 53 -9.45 -9.23 21.06
N ASP A 54 -10.03 -8.02 21.24
CA ASP A 54 -11.47 -7.76 21.06
C ASP A 54 -11.85 -6.58 20.12
N THR A 55 -10.90 -5.85 19.52
CA THR A 55 -11.20 -4.55 18.82
C THR A 55 -10.53 -4.33 17.45
N ILE A 56 -9.91 -5.36 16.88
CA ILE A 56 -8.97 -5.28 15.73
C ILE A 56 -9.54 -4.59 14.47
N VAL A 57 -10.82 -4.76 14.15
CA VAL A 57 -11.37 -4.28 12.86
C VAL A 57 -11.32 -2.74 12.74
N ASN A 58 -11.57 -2.00 13.82
CA ASN A 58 -11.64 -0.53 13.76
C ASN A 58 -10.25 0.14 13.79
N PHE A 59 -9.22 -0.54 14.30
CA PHE A 59 -7.92 0.08 14.53
C PHE A 59 -7.06 0.17 13.26
N ASP A 60 -7.18 -0.79 12.36
CA ASP A 60 -6.46 -0.75 11.08
C ASP A 60 -7.09 0.26 10.11
N GLU A 61 -8.43 0.41 10.13
CA GLU A 61 -9.11 1.50 9.39
C GLU A 61 -8.60 2.87 9.87
N ASP A 62 -8.71 3.19 11.17
CA ASP A 62 -8.34 4.50 11.73
C ASP A 62 -6.83 4.81 11.62
N TYR A 63 -5.97 3.81 11.72
CA TYR A 63 -4.51 4.03 11.72
C TYR A 63 -3.93 4.28 10.31
N PHE A 64 -4.59 3.77 9.27
CA PHE A 64 -4.25 3.98 7.86
C PHE A 64 -5.19 4.95 7.13
N GLU A 65 -6.16 5.57 7.80
CA GLU A 65 -6.77 6.82 7.34
C GLU A 65 -5.69 7.87 6.99
N ASN A 66 -4.53 7.80 7.65
CA ASN A 66 -3.35 8.55 7.25
C ASN A 66 -2.71 7.96 5.97
N ARG A 67 -3.06 8.55 4.82
CA ARG A 67 -2.50 8.26 3.49
C ARG A 67 -0.97 8.19 3.46
N ASP A 68 -0.27 9.07 4.16
CA ASP A 68 1.20 9.07 4.17
C ASP A 68 1.77 7.83 4.86
N ARG A 69 1.13 7.35 5.93
CA ARG A 69 1.54 6.13 6.64
C ARG A 69 1.22 4.88 5.83
N LYS A 70 0.04 4.82 5.21
CA LYS A 70 -0.34 3.75 4.29
C LYS A 70 0.65 3.65 3.13
N ASN A 71 0.98 4.78 2.51
CA ASN A 71 1.94 4.82 1.41
C ASN A 71 3.32 4.36 1.86
N LEU A 72 3.77 4.77 3.07
CA LEU A 72 5.04 4.29 3.62
C LEU A 72 5.06 2.76 3.75
N TYR A 73 3.97 2.18 4.24
CA TYR A 73 3.85 0.72 4.42
C TYR A 73 3.90 -0.02 3.09
N VAL A 74 3.12 0.42 2.10
CA VAL A 74 3.09 -0.18 0.76
C VAL A 74 4.45 -0.07 0.08
N PHE A 75 5.11 1.10 0.15
CA PHE A 75 6.42 1.27 -0.49
C PHE A 75 7.52 0.43 0.18
N LEU A 76 7.51 0.32 1.51
CA LEU A 76 8.45 -0.58 2.20
C LEU A 76 8.16 -2.04 1.87
N SER A 77 6.88 -2.43 1.79
CA SER A 77 6.47 -3.77 1.37
C SER A 77 6.92 -4.08 -0.05
N ALA A 78 6.80 -3.12 -0.97
CA ALA A 78 7.27 -3.25 -2.35
C ALA A 78 8.80 -3.32 -2.46
N LEU A 79 9.56 -2.77 -1.51
CA LEU A 79 11.02 -2.97 -1.46
C LEU A 79 11.43 -4.32 -0.86
N TYR A 80 10.52 -4.96 -0.12
CA TYR A 80 10.76 -6.22 0.60
C TYR A 80 10.26 -7.45 -0.18
N ASP A 81 9.13 -7.35 -0.86
CA ASP A 81 8.44 -8.44 -1.54
C ASP A 81 8.19 -8.10 -3.03
N ASP A 82 8.76 -8.92 -3.91
CA ASP A 82 8.71 -8.70 -5.36
C ASP A 82 7.27 -8.74 -5.90
N GLU A 83 6.37 -9.51 -5.28
CA GLU A 83 4.98 -9.60 -5.74
C GLU A 83 4.22 -8.29 -5.46
N VAL A 84 4.44 -7.67 -4.29
CA VAL A 84 3.92 -6.33 -3.98
C VAL A 84 4.48 -5.30 -4.96
N PHE A 85 5.76 -5.40 -5.32
CA PHE A 85 6.38 -4.52 -6.31
C PHE A 85 5.77 -4.68 -7.70
N ASP A 86 5.58 -5.92 -8.16
CA ASP A 86 4.97 -6.22 -9.46
C ASP A 86 3.55 -5.69 -9.57
N TYR A 87 2.76 -5.77 -8.49
CA TYR A 87 1.42 -5.18 -8.46
C TYR A 87 1.47 -3.64 -8.42
N LEU A 88 2.41 -3.04 -7.70
CA LEU A 88 2.63 -1.59 -7.75
C LEU A 88 2.97 -1.13 -9.17
N GLN A 89 3.84 -1.86 -9.88
CA GLN A 89 4.15 -1.58 -11.28
C GLN A 89 2.93 -1.73 -12.19
N SER A 90 2.13 -2.77 -11.98
CA SER A 90 0.90 -3.03 -12.72
C SER A 90 -0.12 -1.90 -12.56
N ALA A 91 -0.32 -1.41 -11.33
CA ALA A 91 -1.22 -0.30 -11.05
C ALA A 91 -0.84 0.95 -11.86
N TYR A 92 0.44 1.33 -11.87
CA TYR A 92 0.95 2.48 -12.63
C TYR A 92 0.85 2.27 -14.15
N ALA A 93 1.15 1.06 -14.63
CA ALA A 93 1.07 0.73 -16.04
C ALA A 93 -0.38 0.81 -16.57
N ILE A 94 -1.35 0.33 -15.80
CA ILE A 94 -2.78 0.42 -16.14
C ILE A 94 -3.24 1.88 -16.26
N ALA A 95 -2.81 2.74 -15.32
CA ALA A 95 -3.06 4.18 -15.38
C ALA A 95 -2.25 4.92 -16.45
N LYS A 96 -1.42 4.23 -17.24
CA LYS A 96 -0.51 4.79 -18.25
C LYS A 96 0.47 5.83 -17.67
N LEU A 97 0.86 5.63 -16.41
CA LEU A 97 1.87 6.44 -15.73
C LEU A 97 3.26 5.81 -15.94
N GLU A 98 4.30 6.58 -15.58
CA GLU A 98 5.66 6.06 -15.56
C GLU A 98 5.76 4.91 -14.55
N THR A 99 6.20 3.74 -15.00
CA THR A 99 6.32 2.56 -14.15
C THR A 99 7.38 2.77 -13.07
N PRO A 100 7.05 2.55 -11.78
CA PRO A 100 8.00 2.67 -10.68
C PRO A 100 9.23 1.78 -10.84
N THR A 101 10.41 2.34 -10.56
CA THR A 101 11.63 1.56 -10.32
C THR A 101 11.86 1.39 -8.83
N GLN A 102 12.72 0.45 -8.43
CA GLN A 102 13.09 0.30 -7.02
C GLN A 102 13.75 1.58 -6.46
N GLU A 103 14.57 2.27 -7.25
CA GLU A 103 15.15 3.56 -6.85
C GLU A 103 14.07 4.62 -6.63
N TRP A 104 13.07 4.68 -7.52
CA TRP A 104 11.96 5.61 -7.35
C TRP A 104 11.17 5.31 -6.08
N VAL A 105 10.88 4.04 -5.78
CA VAL A 105 10.17 3.63 -4.56
C VAL A 105 11.00 4.01 -3.32
N LYS A 106 12.32 3.78 -3.35
CA LYS A 106 13.22 4.18 -2.26
C LYS A 106 13.17 5.70 -2.01
N LEU A 107 13.14 6.51 -3.07
CA LEU A 107 12.99 7.96 -2.94
C LEU A 107 11.64 8.35 -2.29
N GLN A 108 10.55 7.63 -2.57
CA GLN A 108 9.27 7.87 -1.91
C GLN A 108 9.35 7.57 -0.41
N VAL A 109 9.97 6.44 -0.04
CA VAL A 109 10.21 6.07 1.36
C VAL A 109 11.02 7.15 2.08
N ASP A 110 12.16 7.56 1.50
CA ASP A 110 13.02 8.60 2.06
C ASP A 110 12.27 9.93 2.25
N GLY A 111 11.42 10.30 1.28
CA GLY A 111 10.58 11.50 1.34
C GLY A 111 9.57 11.47 2.48
N LEU A 112 8.87 10.33 2.67
CA LEU A 112 7.91 10.15 3.76
C LEU A 112 8.63 10.13 5.12
N ILE A 113 9.79 9.47 5.19
CA ILE A 113 10.61 9.44 6.39
C ILE A 113 11.09 10.85 6.78
N ALA A 114 11.47 11.67 5.81
CA ALA A 114 11.89 13.05 6.03
C ALA A 114 10.75 13.97 6.48
N LYS A 115 9.50 13.67 6.09
CA LYS A 115 8.29 14.33 6.61
C LYS A 115 7.94 13.95 8.05
N GLY A 116 8.62 12.96 8.62
CA GLY A 116 8.37 12.46 9.97
C GLY A 116 7.38 11.30 10.05
N VAL A 117 7.02 10.68 8.93
CA VAL A 117 6.14 9.51 8.90
C VAL A 117 6.91 8.30 9.45
N ARG A 118 6.29 7.58 10.39
CA ARG A 118 6.84 6.42 11.11
C ARG A 118 5.70 5.45 11.45
N PHE A 119 6.06 4.19 11.71
CA PHE A 119 5.18 3.21 12.37
C PHE A 119 5.25 3.37 13.89
#